data_AF-A0A3S2V5M8-F1
#
_entry.id   AF-A0A3S2V5M8-F1
#
_cell.length_a   1.000
_cell.length_b   1.000
_cell.length_c   1.000
_cell.angle_alpha   90.00
_cell.angle_beta   90.00
_cell.angle_gamma   90.00
#
_symmetry.space_group_name_H-M   'P 1'
#
loop_
_entity.id
_entity.type
_entity.pdbx_description
1 polymer ?
#
loop_
_entity_poly.entity_id
_entity_poly.type
_entity_poly.pdbx_seq_one_letter_code
_entity_poly.pdbx_strand_id
1 'polypeptide(L)'
;MGQARPGPVQGARPRRPGGREDPQEGGMSGPVPPETGTVPRDRRALARRWWQRLPPGRAGLPEPLLFDRGSRARLRRAHGPVDILDEPVVFALHRELGFGPQGADRTLIPVAVAACVLARIRTDAPGRGLASVLGRAKDGPQALLSPLRLKRLLTARDPDDLLRQMRRAVDLAGDRPVDVGGLAVTLLDWLDPDAGDRARSRFAYDYYAAEYATPGRPAGAASEAVFPAV
;
A
#
# COMPACT_ATOMS: atom_id res chain seq x y z
N MET A 1 3.36 90.76 -28.72
CA MET A 1 2.76 90.16 -27.51
C MET A 1 3.84 90.11 -26.44
N GLY A 2 3.59 90.80 -25.32
CA GLY A 2 4.59 91.23 -24.35
C GLY A 2 4.97 90.19 -23.30
N GLN A 3 6.13 90.43 -22.68
CA GLN A 3 6.75 89.68 -21.60
C GLN A 3 6.05 89.88 -20.23
N ALA A 4 6.19 88.89 -19.35
CA ALA A 4 6.33 89.11 -17.89
C ALA A 4 7.05 87.91 -17.22
N ARG A 5 8.12 88.21 -16.48
CA ARG A 5 8.78 87.36 -15.45
C ARG A 5 8.27 87.77 -14.03
N PRO A 6 8.91 87.43 -12.86
CA PRO A 6 8.60 86.29 -11.97
C PRO A 6 8.49 86.59 -10.44
N GLY A 7 8.14 85.56 -9.62
CA GLY A 7 8.51 85.36 -8.19
C GLY A 7 7.57 85.89 -7.08
N PRO A 8 7.75 85.56 -5.76
CA PRO A 8 8.61 84.55 -5.11
C PRO A 8 8.03 83.76 -3.87
N VAL A 9 8.62 82.59 -3.59
CA VAL A 9 9.20 82.03 -2.32
C VAL A 9 8.48 82.13 -0.95
N GLN A 10 8.29 80.97 -0.30
CA GLN A 10 8.74 80.63 1.08
C GLN A 10 8.36 79.18 1.43
N GLY A 11 9.30 78.28 1.71
CA GLY A 11 9.89 78.01 3.04
C GLY A 11 9.49 76.56 3.42
N ALA A 12 10.22 75.71 4.11
CA ALA A 12 11.48 75.76 4.83
C ALA A 12 12.02 74.31 4.97
N ARG A 13 13.32 74.17 5.28
CA ARG A 13 14.05 72.91 5.57
C ARG A 13 13.54 72.22 6.86
N PRO A 14 13.83 70.93 7.15
CA PRO A 14 15.14 70.49 7.71
C PRO A 14 15.62 69.10 7.17
N ARG A 15 16.94 68.90 6.96
CA ARG A 15 17.94 68.24 7.84
C ARG A 15 17.65 66.78 8.27
N ARG A 16 18.54 65.88 7.80
CA ARG A 16 18.81 64.49 8.27
C ARG A 16 19.33 64.47 9.74
N PRO A 17 19.76 63.31 10.27
CA PRO A 17 19.06 62.05 10.55
C PRO A 17 19.24 61.64 12.03
N GLY A 18 18.42 60.71 12.56
CA GLY A 18 18.71 60.11 13.86
C GLY A 18 17.52 59.41 14.47
N GLY A 19 17.56 58.07 14.45
CA GLY A 19 16.57 57.23 15.10
C GLY A 19 16.85 55.78 14.74
N ARG A 20 17.68 55.10 15.54
CA ARG A 20 17.66 53.64 15.63
C ARG A 20 16.32 53.29 16.28
N GLU A 21 15.49 52.56 15.57
CA GLU A 21 14.35 51.86 16.14
C GLU A 21 14.49 50.40 15.74
N ASP A 22 14.85 49.56 16.71
CA ASP A 22 14.69 48.12 16.65
C ASP A 22 13.19 47.81 16.68
N PRO A 23 12.64 47.01 15.75
CA PRO A 23 11.38 46.34 15.96
C PRO A 23 11.66 44.93 16.48
N GLN A 24 11.28 44.76 17.74
CA GLN A 24 11.08 43.49 18.43
C GLN A 24 10.51 42.40 17.52
N GLU A 25 11.13 41.23 17.62
CA GLU A 25 10.65 39.93 17.16
C GLU A 25 9.29 39.62 17.82
N GLY A 26 8.22 40.14 17.23
CA GLY A 26 6.86 39.71 17.50
C GLY A 26 6.62 38.39 16.78
N GLY A 27 6.65 37.29 17.54
CA GLY A 27 6.32 35.95 17.09
C GLY A 27 4.94 35.89 16.44
N MET A 28 4.90 35.99 15.13
CA MET A 28 3.75 35.58 14.32
C MET A 28 3.93 34.08 14.04
N SER A 29 3.62 33.24 15.04
CA SER A 29 3.27 31.84 14.80
C SER A 29 1.97 31.82 14.00
N GLY A 30 2.07 32.02 12.69
CA GLY A 30 1.03 31.60 11.77
C GLY A 30 0.81 30.10 11.94
N PRO A 31 -0.42 29.60 11.74
CA PRO A 31 -0.69 28.18 11.83
C PRO A 31 0.24 27.47 10.85
N VAL A 32 1.18 26.71 11.40
CA VAL A 32 1.99 25.75 10.65
C VAL A 32 0.97 24.89 9.90
N PRO A 33 0.99 24.88 8.55
CA PRO A 33 0.15 23.95 7.79
C PRO A 33 0.40 22.56 8.37
N PRO A 34 -0.62 21.72 8.62
CA PRO A 34 -0.40 20.39 9.14
C PRO A 34 0.65 19.75 8.23
N GLU A 35 1.81 19.43 8.80
CA GLU A 35 2.91 18.82 8.08
C GLU A 35 2.30 17.70 7.25
N THR A 36 2.34 17.87 5.92
CA THR A 36 1.76 16.93 4.96
C THR A 36 2.30 15.57 5.34
N GLY A 37 1.46 14.78 6.01
CA GLY A 37 1.87 13.53 6.61
C GLY A 37 2.59 12.75 5.54
N THR A 38 3.86 12.43 5.79
CA THR A 38 4.74 11.73 4.87
C THR A 38 3.95 10.61 4.24
N VAL A 39 3.54 10.76 2.97
CA VAL A 39 2.73 9.75 2.29
C VAL A 39 3.50 8.45 2.43
N PRO A 40 2.90 7.40 3.02
CA PRO A 40 3.64 6.18 3.29
C PRO A 40 4.27 5.68 1.98
N ARG A 41 5.61 5.71 1.88
CA ARG A 41 6.32 5.06 0.76
C ARG A 41 6.26 3.53 0.84
N ASP A 42 5.79 3.02 1.97
CA ASP A 42 5.58 1.59 2.18
C ASP A 42 4.40 1.08 1.33
N ARG A 43 4.73 0.32 0.28
CA ARG A 43 3.76 -0.36 -0.60
C ARG A 43 2.73 -1.19 0.18
N ARG A 44 3.11 -1.76 1.34
CA ARG A 44 2.18 -2.54 2.17
C ARG A 44 1.09 -1.64 2.76
N ALA A 45 1.47 -0.49 3.31
CA ALA A 45 0.55 0.48 3.88
C ALA A 45 -0.39 1.05 2.79
N LEU A 46 0.16 1.36 1.62
CA LEU A 46 -0.60 1.86 0.47
C LEU A 46 -1.64 0.86 -0.02
N ALA A 47 -1.25 -0.40 -0.24
CA ALA A 47 -2.18 -1.44 -0.65
C ALA A 47 -3.27 -1.72 0.40
N ARG A 48 -2.92 -1.68 1.69
CA ARG A 48 -3.89 -1.83 2.78
C ARG A 48 -4.90 -0.68 2.80
N ARG A 49 -4.44 0.56 2.65
CA ARG A 49 -5.30 1.75 2.56
C ARG A 49 -6.24 1.67 1.36
N TRP A 50 -5.73 1.29 0.18
CA TRP A 50 -6.57 1.06 -1.00
C TRP A 50 -7.68 0.04 -0.70
N TRP A 51 -7.33 -1.09 -0.09
CA TRP A 51 -8.28 -2.16 0.19
C TRP A 51 -9.33 -1.79 1.24
N GLN A 52 -9.00 -0.95 2.23
CA GLN A 52 -9.95 -0.44 3.23
C GLN A 52 -11.11 0.36 2.60
N ARG A 53 -10.89 0.92 1.41
CA ARG A 53 -11.90 1.66 0.64
C ARG A 53 -12.88 0.75 -0.09
N LEU A 54 -12.64 -0.56 -0.15
CA LEU A 54 -13.56 -1.51 -0.78
C LEU A 54 -14.78 -1.79 0.13
N PRO A 55 -15.98 -1.91 -0.45
CA PRO A 55 -17.19 -2.37 0.25
C PRO A 55 -16.97 -3.67 1.04
N PRO A 56 -17.64 -3.88 2.18
CA PRO A 56 -18.70 -3.04 2.75
C PRO A 56 -18.23 -1.71 3.39
N GLY A 57 -16.97 -1.30 3.20
CA GLY A 57 -16.41 -0.15 3.86
C GLY A 57 -15.91 -0.59 5.23
N ARG A 58 -14.66 -0.27 5.55
CA ARG A 58 -14.13 -0.56 6.88
C ARG A 58 -14.20 0.66 7.77
N ALA A 59 -14.44 0.38 9.04
CA ALA A 59 -14.73 1.34 10.10
C ALA A 59 -13.86 2.59 10.01
N GLY A 60 -14.50 3.74 9.82
CA GLY A 60 -13.88 5.05 9.95
C GLY A 60 -13.59 5.81 8.66
N LEU A 61 -13.78 5.23 7.46
CA LEU A 61 -13.66 5.98 6.21
C LEU A 61 -15.00 6.62 5.79
N PRO A 62 -15.03 7.92 5.46
CA PRO A 62 -16.23 8.58 4.95
C PRO A 62 -16.57 8.11 3.52
N GLU A 63 -17.87 8.09 3.18
CA GLU A 63 -18.41 7.60 1.89
C GLU A 63 -17.66 8.14 0.64
N PRO A 64 -17.26 9.43 0.55
CA PRO A 64 -16.56 9.95 -0.64
C PRO A 64 -15.19 9.32 -0.91
N LEU A 65 -14.58 8.68 0.10
CA LEU A 65 -13.32 7.98 -0.07
C LEU A 65 -13.51 6.51 -0.47
N LEU A 66 -14.73 5.96 -0.36
CA LEU A 66 -15.02 4.58 -0.68
C LEU A 66 -15.15 4.36 -2.20
N PHE A 67 -14.82 3.14 -2.63
CA PHE A 67 -15.16 2.69 -3.97
C PHE A 67 -16.64 2.33 -4.07
N ASP A 68 -17.19 2.33 -5.28
CA ASP A 68 -18.60 2.00 -5.48
C ASP A 68 -18.93 0.59 -4.98
N ARG A 69 -20.20 0.38 -4.60
CA ARG A 69 -20.68 -0.89 -4.03
C ARG A 69 -20.41 -2.10 -4.94
N GLY A 70 -20.37 -1.90 -6.25
CA GLY A 70 -20.13 -2.94 -7.24
C GLY A 70 -18.65 -3.26 -7.48
N SER A 71 -17.72 -2.36 -7.20
CA SER A 71 -16.28 -2.54 -7.43
C SER A 71 -15.77 -3.87 -6.87
N ARG A 72 -16.09 -4.18 -5.61
CA ARG A 72 -15.67 -5.45 -4.98
C ARG A 72 -16.28 -6.67 -5.67
N ALA A 73 -17.53 -6.59 -6.09
CA ALA A 73 -18.20 -7.70 -6.77
C ALA A 73 -17.57 -7.97 -8.14
N ARG A 74 -17.24 -6.92 -8.90
CA ARG A 74 -16.57 -7.02 -10.21
C ARG A 74 -15.17 -7.65 -10.07
N LEU A 75 -14.34 -7.16 -9.15
CA LEU A 75 -13.03 -7.75 -8.83
C LEU A 75 -13.10 -9.24 -8.42
N ARG A 76 -14.14 -9.62 -7.66
CA ARG A 76 -14.32 -11.02 -7.22
C ARG A 76 -14.77 -11.96 -8.35
N ARG A 77 -15.46 -11.43 -9.36
CA ARG A 77 -16.07 -12.19 -10.47
C ARG A 77 -15.22 -12.26 -11.72
N ALA A 78 -14.27 -11.33 -11.90
CA ALA A 78 -13.32 -11.33 -13.01
C ALA A 78 -12.70 -12.71 -13.23
N HIS A 79 -12.64 -13.22 -14.45
CA HIS A 79 -12.08 -14.54 -14.76
C HIS A 79 -10.56 -14.48 -14.91
N GLY A 80 -10.06 -13.42 -15.51
CA GLY A 80 -8.64 -13.08 -15.64
C GLY A 80 -8.32 -11.66 -15.18
N PRO A 81 -7.03 -11.28 -15.11
CA PRO A 81 -6.62 -9.93 -14.77
C PRO A 81 -6.95 -8.91 -15.87
N VAL A 82 -7.11 -9.35 -17.13
CA VAL A 82 -7.45 -8.46 -18.25
C VAL A 82 -8.89 -7.93 -18.16
N ASP A 83 -9.81 -8.71 -17.60
CA ASP A 83 -11.26 -8.41 -17.52
C ASP A 83 -11.62 -7.17 -16.67
N ILE A 84 -10.65 -6.62 -15.94
CA ILE A 84 -10.84 -5.50 -14.99
C ILE A 84 -9.88 -4.35 -15.27
N LEU A 85 -9.16 -4.36 -16.39
CA LEU A 85 -8.22 -3.30 -16.72
C LEU A 85 -8.91 -1.98 -17.08
N ASP A 86 -10.23 -1.98 -17.25
CA ASP A 86 -11.07 -0.80 -17.41
C ASP A 86 -11.65 -0.29 -16.08
N GLU A 87 -11.47 -1.02 -14.97
CA GLU A 87 -12.02 -0.65 -13.68
C GLU A 87 -11.19 0.44 -12.99
N PRO A 88 -11.78 1.60 -12.62
CA PRO A 88 -11.06 2.70 -11.95
C PRO A 88 -10.37 2.29 -10.65
N VAL A 89 -10.90 1.28 -9.97
CA VAL A 89 -10.36 0.75 -8.72
C VAL A 89 -8.96 0.15 -8.89
N VAL A 90 -8.64 -0.41 -10.07
CA VAL A 90 -7.33 -1.00 -10.39
C VAL A 90 -6.30 0.09 -10.61
N PHE A 91 -6.65 1.12 -11.40
CA PHE A 91 -5.80 2.29 -11.60
C PHE A 91 -5.53 3.07 -10.32
N ALA A 92 -6.52 3.13 -9.42
CA ALA A 92 -6.32 3.73 -8.10
C ALA A 92 -5.21 2.99 -7.32
N LEU A 93 -5.21 1.65 -7.29
CA LEU A 93 -4.15 0.87 -6.66
C LEU A 93 -2.80 1.10 -7.33
N HIS A 94 -2.77 1.07 -8.67
CA HIS A 94 -1.56 1.27 -9.47
C HIS A 94 -0.87 2.61 -9.14
N ARG A 95 -1.65 3.70 -9.18
CA ARG A 95 -1.16 5.05 -8.85
C ARG A 95 -0.76 5.18 -7.38
N GLU A 96 -1.54 4.61 -6.46
CA GLU A 96 -1.23 4.68 -5.02
C GLU A 96 0.09 3.95 -4.69
N LEU A 97 0.41 2.87 -5.41
CA LEU A 97 1.69 2.17 -5.29
C LEU A 97 2.88 2.95 -5.90
N GLY A 98 2.63 4.14 -6.45
CA GLY A 98 3.64 5.01 -7.03
C GLY A 98 4.08 4.59 -8.43
N PHE A 99 3.34 3.69 -9.09
CA PHE A 99 3.63 3.35 -10.48
C PHE A 99 3.21 4.51 -11.39
N GLY A 100 4.09 4.84 -12.33
CA GLY A 100 3.85 5.85 -13.35
C GLY A 100 3.31 5.24 -14.65
N PRO A 101 2.98 6.10 -15.63
CA PRO A 101 2.61 5.63 -16.97
C PRO A 101 3.77 4.88 -17.65
N GLN A 102 5.02 5.21 -17.30
CA GLN A 102 6.19 4.46 -17.74
C GLN A 102 6.19 3.06 -17.10
N GLY A 103 6.12 2.02 -17.92
CA GLY A 103 6.08 0.62 -17.45
C GLY A 103 4.70 0.13 -17.01
N ALA A 104 3.63 0.85 -17.35
CA ALA A 104 2.25 0.43 -17.07
C ALA A 104 1.92 -0.93 -17.70
N ASP A 105 2.46 -1.21 -18.90
CA ASP A 105 2.36 -2.50 -19.61
C ASP A 105 2.85 -3.69 -18.77
N ARG A 106 3.86 -3.47 -17.90
CA ARG A 106 4.45 -4.50 -17.04
C ARG A 106 3.83 -4.56 -15.64
N THR A 107 3.32 -3.44 -15.15
CA THR A 107 2.88 -3.28 -13.75
C THR A 107 1.38 -3.41 -13.56
N LEU A 108 0.58 -3.12 -14.59
CA LEU A 108 -0.87 -3.12 -14.48
C LEU A 108 -1.46 -4.52 -14.31
N ILE A 109 -0.91 -5.53 -15.00
CA ILE A 109 -1.36 -6.93 -14.86
C ILE A 109 -1.10 -7.47 -13.44
N PRO A 110 0.12 -7.37 -12.85
CA PRO A 110 0.33 -7.74 -11.46
C PRO A 110 -0.57 -7.00 -10.46
N VAL A 111 -0.81 -5.71 -10.70
CA VAL A 111 -1.73 -4.90 -9.87
C VAL A 111 -3.17 -5.41 -9.98
N ALA A 112 -3.63 -5.77 -11.18
CA ALA A 112 -4.96 -6.36 -11.39
C ALA A 112 -5.10 -7.72 -10.68
N VAL A 113 -4.07 -8.58 -10.75
CA VAL A 113 -4.02 -9.83 -9.98
C VAL A 113 -4.13 -9.55 -8.49
N ALA A 114 -3.33 -8.60 -7.98
CA ALA A 114 -3.38 -8.20 -6.58
C ALA A 114 -4.78 -7.72 -6.18
N ALA A 115 -5.36 -6.78 -6.92
CA ALA A 115 -6.69 -6.24 -6.65
C ALA A 115 -7.77 -7.33 -6.56
N CYS A 116 -7.76 -8.27 -7.52
CA CYS A 116 -8.69 -9.39 -7.56
C CYS A 116 -8.55 -10.35 -6.36
N VAL A 117 -7.32 -10.63 -5.92
CA VAL A 117 -7.06 -11.50 -4.77
C VAL A 117 -7.45 -10.79 -3.46
N LEU A 118 -7.01 -9.54 -3.28
CA LEU A 118 -7.27 -8.76 -2.07
C LEU A 118 -8.77 -8.51 -1.86
N ALA A 119 -9.55 -8.34 -2.92
CA ALA A 119 -11.01 -8.19 -2.86
C ALA A 119 -11.74 -9.40 -2.23
N ARG A 120 -11.08 -10.56 -2.10
CA ARG A 120 -11.64 -11.75 -1.42
C ARG A 120 -11.39 -11.75 0.08
N ILE A 121 -10.39 -11.01 0.56
CA ILE A 121 -10.03 -10.96 1.99
C ILE A 121 -11.13 -10.25 2.79
N ARG A 122 -11.52 -10.86 3.92
CA ARG A 122 -12.59 -10.36 4.79
C ARG A 122 -12.12 -9.63 6.03
N THR A 123 -10.91 -9.90 6.51
CA THR A 123 -10.30 -9.31 7.74
C THR A 123 -8.80 -9.11 7.54
N ASP A 124 -8.26 -7.95 7.93
CA ASP A 124 -6.82 -7.66 7.84
C ASP A 124 -6.17 -7.97 9.19
N ALA A 125 -5.00 -8.61 9.17
CA ALA A 125 -4.13 -8.78 10.33
C ALA A 125 -2.68 -8.56 9.90
N PRO A 126 -2.14 -7.34 10.09
CA PRO A 126 -0.75 -7.05 9.78
C PRO A 126 0.20 -8.07 10.43
N GLY A 127 1.19 -8.56 9.69
CA GLY A 127 2.13 -9.57 10.17
C GLY A 127 1.61 -11.01 10.16
N ARG A 128 0.34 -11.25 9.80
CA ARG A 128 -0.21 -12.61 9.61
C ARG A 128 -0.26 -12.98 8.14
N GLY A 129 0.88 -13.40 7.58
CA GLY A 129 1.01 -13.75 6.17
C GLY A 129 0.13 -14.92 5.73
N LEU A 130 -0.31 -14.91 4.47
CA LEU A 130 -1.17 -15.96 3.90
C LEU A 130 -0.53 -17.35 4.00
N ALA A 131 0.76 -17.47 3.70
CA ALA A 131 1.49 -18.75 3.74
C ALA A 131 1.41 -19.39 5.14
N SER A 132 1.62 -18.59 6.19
CA SER A 132 1.54 -19.06 7.57
C SER A 132 0.12 -19.44 8.01
N VAL A 133 -0.90 -18.82 7.41
CA VAL A 133 -2.30 -19.21 7.63
C VAL A 133 -2.62 -20.56 6.98
N LEU A 134 -2.00 -20.84 5.83
CA LEU A 134 -2.24 -22.06 5.05
C LEU A 134 -1.41 -23.26 5.51
N GLY A 135 -0.26 -22.99 6.12
CA GLY A 135 0.64 -23.97 6.70
C GLY A 135 0.02 -24.77 7.84
N ARG A 136 0.72 -25.83 8.24
CA ARG A 136 0.33 -26.64 9.40
C ARG A 136 0.56 -25.80 10.66
N ALA A 137 -0.46 -25.65 11.50
CA ALA A 137 -0.27 -25.09 12.82
C ALA A 137 0.36 -26.13 13.76
N LYS A 138 1.24 -25.68 14.67
CA LYS A 138 1.97 -26.53 15.63
C LYS A 138 1.11 -27.61 16.29
N ASP A 139 -0.04 -27.20 16.83
CA ASP A 139 -0.99 -28.06 17.55
C ASP A 139 -2.30 -28.26 16.77
N GLY A 140 -2.31 -27.92 15.48
CA GLY A 140 -3.49 -27.97 14.64
C GLY A 140 -3.60 -29.26 13.81
N PRO A 141 -4.78 -29.52 13.23
CA PRO A 141 -4.91 -30.53 12.19
C PRO A 141 -4.03 -30.20 10.98
N GLN A 142 -3.98 -31.13 10.03
CA GLN A 142 -3.21 -31.03 8.78
C GLN A 142 -3.32 -29.64 8.11
N ALA A 143 -2.26 -29.22 7.43
CA ALA A 143 -2.21 -27.96 6.70
C ALA A 143 -3.43 -27.75 5.78
N LEU A 144 -3.93 -26.51 5.68
CA LEU A 144 -5.11 -26.17 4.88
C LEU A 144 -4.83 -26.33 3.38
N LEU A 145 -3.62 -25.98 2.97
CA LEU A 145 -3.15 -26.17 1.61
C LEU A 145 -2.27 -27.42 1.59
N SER A 146 -2.59 -28.41 0.76
CA SER A 146 -1.74 -29.58 0.65
C SER A 146 -0.39 -29.25 -0.01
N PRO A 147 0.70 -30.01 0.26
CA PRO A 147 2.00 -29.79 -0.37
C PRO A 147 1.95 -29.81 -1.90
N LEU A 148 1.09 -30.63 -2.50
CA LEU A 148 0.91 -30.67 -3.95
C LEU A 148 0.31 -29.36 -4.50
N ARG A 149 -0.67 -28.77 -3.80
CA ARG A 149 -1.26 -27.49 -4.18
C ARG A 149 -0.29 -26.33 -3.94
N LEU A 150 0.52 -26.41 -2.87
CA LEU A 150 1.61 -25.47 -2.64
C LEU A 150 2.62 -25.51 -3.80
N LYS A 151 3.08 -26.70 -4.22
CA LYS A 151 4.00 -26.84 -5.35
C LYS A 151 3.44 -26.20 -6.62
N ARG A 152 2.16 -26.45 -6.94
CA ARG A 152 1.47 -25.83 -8.08
C ARG A 152 1.44 -24.31 -7.99
N LEU A 153 1.12 -23.77 -6.81
CA LEU A 153 1.16 -22.32 -6.57
C LEU A 153 2.57 -21.76 -6.79
N LEU A 154 3.60 -22.37 -6.20
CA LEU A 154 5.01 -21.94 -6.33
C LEU A 154 5.52 -21.99 -7.77
N THR A 155 4.96 -22.85 -8.63
CA THR A 155 5.32 -22.92 -10.06
C THR A 155 4.52 -21.97 -10.94
N ALA A 156 3.49 -21.29 -10.42
CA ALA A 156 2.71 -20.34 -11.20
C ALA A 156 3.60 -19.15 -11.63
N ARG A 157 3.66 -18.92 -12.94
CA ARG A 157 4.37 -17.81 -13.61
C ARG A 157 3.44 -16.99 -14.49
N ASP A 158 2.40 -17.63 -14.99
CA ASP A 158 1.34 -16.99 -15.75
C ASP A 158 0.39 -16.21 -14.82
N PRO A 159 0.02 -14.96 -15.15
CA PRO A 159 -0.87 -14.14 -14.32
C PRO A 159 -2.24 -14.76 -14.05
N ASP A 160 -2.86 -15.40 -15.05
CA ASP A 160 -4.15 -16.06 -14.91
C ASP A 160 -4.05 -17.29 -14.00
N ASP A 161 -2.99 -18.08 -14.14
CA ASP A 161 -2.75 -19.20 -13.23
C ASP A 161 -2.46 -18.74 -11.81
N LEU A 162 -1.61 -17.73 -11.62
CA LEU A 162 -1.34 -17.14 -10.31
C LEU A 162 -2.64 -16.67 -9.66
N LEU A 163 -3.47 -15.92 -10.39
CA LEU A 163 -4.76 -15.44 -9.92
C LEU A 163 -5.65 -16.61 -9.46
N ARG A 164 -5.78 -17.65 -10.27
CA ARG A 164 -6.59 -18.83 -9.93
C ARG A 164 -6.07 -19.54 -8.68
N GLN A 165 -4.77 -19.81 -8.59
CA GLN A 165 -4.19 -20.52 -7.44
C GLN A 165 -4.27 -19.68 -6.16
N MET A 166 -3.98 -18.37 -6.24
CA MET A 166 -4.05 -17.47 -5.09
C MET A 166 -5.47 -17.26 -4.59
N ARG A 167 -6.46 -17.16 -5.47
CA ARG A 167 -7.88 -17.10 -5.06
C ARG A 167 -8.29 -18.36 -4.30
N ARG A 168 -7.92 -19.54 -4.80
CA ARG A 168 -8.18 -20.81 -4.09
C ARG A 168 -7.48 -20.86 -2.74
N ALA A 169 -6.24 -20.36 -2.67
CA ALA A 169 -5.49 -20.28 -1.43
C ALA A 169 -6.19 -19.36 -0.41
N VAL A 170 -6.65 -18.17 -0.82
CA VAL A 170 -7.42 -17.26 0.06
C VAL A 170 -8.77 -17.89 0.45
N ASP A 171 -9.47 -18.56 -0.47
CA ASP A 171 -10.73 -19.23 -0.15
C ASP A 171 -10.54 -20.37 0.87
N LEU A 172 -9.40 -21.08 0.85
CA LEU A 172 -9.05 -22.09 1.86
C LEU A 172 -8.75 -21.47 3.24
N ALA A 173 -8.20 -20.26 3.27
CA ALA A 173 -8.03 -19.52 4.53
C ALA A 173 -9.39 -19.17 5.15
N GLY A 174 -10.43 -18.98 4.32
CA GLY A 174 -11.80 -18.69 4.76
C GLY A 174 -11.90 -17.34 5.44
N ASP A 175 -12.48 -17.31 6.65
CA ASP A 175 -12.65 -16.09 7.45
C ASP A 175 -11.43 -15.69 8.27
N ARG A 176 -10.34 -16.45 8.18
CA ARG A 176 -9.11 -16.16 8.93
C ARG A 176 -8.52 -14.83 8.47
N PRO A 177 -8.07 -13.97 9.41
CA PRO A 177 -7.49 -12.69 9.05
C PRO A 177 -6.12 -12.90 8.40
N VAL A 178 -5.81 -12.11 7.38
CA VAL A 178 -4.58 -12.19 6.57
C VAL A 178 -4.00 -10.79 6.41
N ASP A 179 -2.68 -10.66 6.41
CA ASP A 179 -1.98 -9.41 6.13
C ASP A 179 -2.20 -8.99 4.67
N VAL A 180 -3.09 -8.02 4.47
CA VAL A 180 -3.45 -7.50 3.13
C VAL A 180 -2.27 -6.80 2.48
N GLY A 181 -1.58 -5.94 3.23
CA GLY A 181 -0.44 -5.18 2.72
C GLY A 181 0.73 -6.10 2.35
N GLY A 182 1.02 -7.08 3.21
CA GLY A 182 2.02 -8.11 2.93
C GLY A 182 1.67 -8.95 1.71
N LEU A 183 0.43 -9.42 1.60
CA LEU A 183 0.00 -10.23 0.45
C LEU A 183 0.06 -9.42 -0.86
N ALA A 184 -0.32 -8.14 -0.84
CA ALA A 184 -0.24 -7.28 -2.01
C ALA A 184 1.18 -7.23 -2.57
N VAL A 185 2.17 -6.97 -1.71
CA VAL A 185 3.59 -6.94 -2.11
C VAL A 185 4.04 -8.32 -2.60
N THR A 186 3.67 -9.39 -1.91
CA THR A 186 3.98 -10.76 -2.36
C THR A 186 3.45 -11.05 -3.76
N LEU A 187 2.24 -10.59 -4.10
CA LEU A 187 1.64 -10.79 -5.43
C LEU A 187 2.32 -9.96 -6.52
N LEU A 188 2.67 -8.72 -6.21
CA LEU A 188 3.41 -7.85 -7.13
C LEU A 188 4.80 -8.43 -7.43
N ASP A 189 5.51 -8.83 -6.38
CA ASP A 189 6.85 -9.41 -6.51
C ASP A 189 6.80 -10.80 -7.18
N TRP A 190 5.67 -11.53 -7.11
CA TRP A 190 5.56 -12.88 -7.67
C TRP A 190 5.77 -12.92 -9.18
N LEU A 191 5.23 -11.94 -9.90
CA LEU A 191 5.33 -11.82 -11.35
C LEU A 191 6.51 -10.94 -11.80
N ASP A 192 7.23 -10.35 -10.83
CA ASP A 192 8.41 -9.57 -11.11
C ASP A 192 9.57 -10.49 -11.56
N PRO A 193 10.26 -10.19 -12.68
CA PRO A 193 11.36 -11.00 -13.18
C PRO A 193 12.52 -11.15 -12.19
N ASP A 194 12.79 -10.11 -11.40
CA ASP A 194 13.98 -10.03 -10.53
C ASP A 194 13.67 -10.46 -9.09
N ALA A 195 12.42 -10.28 -8.63
CA ALA A 195 11.98 -10.59 -7.28
C ALA A 195 11.15 -11.88 -7.16
N GLY A 196 10.63 -12.42 -8.26
CA GLY A 196 9.69 -13.55 -8.25
C GLY A 196 10.19 -14.77 -7.50
N ASP A 197 11.42 -15.20 -7.74
CA ASP A 197 11.96 -16.40 -7.07
C ASP A 197 12.20 -16.18 -5.58
N ARG A 198 12.57 -14.96 -5.17
CA ARG A 198 12.65 -14.60 -3.76
C ARG A 198 11.27 -14.61 -3.10
N ALA A 199 10.26 -14.03 -3.74
CA ALA A 199 8.89 -14.01 -3.23
C ALA A 199 8.33 -15.42 -3.03
N ARG A 200 8.54 -16.32 -4.01
CA ARG A 200 8.13 -17.73 -3.96
C ARG A 200 8.86 -18.51 -2.88
N SER A 201 10.18 -18.36 -2.80
CA SER A 201 11.00 -19.03 -1.79
C SER A 201 10.60 -18.60 -0.39
N ARG A 202 10.34 -17.28 -0.19
CA ARG A 202 9.85 -16.75 1.08
C ARG A 202 8.47 -17.29 1.43
N PHE A 203 7.55 -17.36 0.47
CA PHE A 203 6.23 -17.95 0.69
C PHE A 203 6.32 -19.42 1.12
N ALA A 204 7.17 -20.21 0.46
CA ALA A 204 7.40 -21.61 0.84
C ALA A 204 7.97 -21.71 2.27
N TYR A 205 8.96 -20.88 2.60
CA TYR A 205 9.52 -20.82 3.95
C TYR A 205 8.45 -20.48 4.99
N ASP A 206 7.70 -19.40 4.80
CA ASP A 206 6.66 -18.95 5.74
C ASP A 206 5.52 -19.98 5.92
N TYR A 207 5.27 -20.79 4.88
CA TYR A 207 4.31 -21.89 4.92
C TYR A 207 4.77 -23.04 5.82
N TYR A 208 6.04 -23.47 5.71
CA TYR A 208 6.58 -24.54 6.57
C TYR A 208 6.95 -24.03 7.96
N ALA A 209 7.37 -22.77 8.07
CA ALA A 209 7.66 -22.11 9.35
C ALA A 209 6.43 -21.98 10.25
N ALA A 210 5.21 -22.09 9.70
CA ALA A 210 3.96 -22.06 10.44
C ALA A 210 3.88 -23.11 11.56
N GLU A 211 4.54 -24.25 11.39
CA GLU A 211 4.60 -25.33 12.39
C GLU A 211 5.42 -24.92 13.61
N TYR A 212 6.44 -24.08 13.41
CA TYR A 212 7.33 -23.60 14.46
C TYR A 212 6.87 -22.27 15.09
N ALA A 213 5.85 -21.64 14.50
CA ALA A 213 5.30 -20.38 15.01
C ALA A 213 4.62 -20.62 16.36
N THR A 214 5.17 -20.01 17.42
CA THR A 214 4.53 -20.00 18.74
C THR A 214 3.26 -19.13 18.67
N PRO A 215 2.09 -19.61 19.16
CA PRO A 215 0.88 -18.80 19.19
C PRO A 215 1.13 -17.49 19.94
N GLY A 216 0.93 -16.34 19.26
CA GLY A 216 0.98 -15.02 19.89
C GLY A 216 2.19 -14.13 19.60
N ARG A 217 3.21 -14.59 18.84
CA ARG A 217 4.33 -13.72 18.43
C ARG A 217 4.08 -13.14 17.02
N PRO A 218 4.02 -11.81 16.83
CA PRO A 218 3.90 -11.23 15.49
C PRO A 218 5.11 -11.60 14.64
N ALA A 219 4.89 -11.88 13.35
CA ALA A 219 5.93 -12.22 12.39
C ALA A 219 6.80 -10.99 12.07
N GLY A 220 7.69 -10.66 12.99
CA GLY A 220 8.70 -9.60 12.87
C GLY A 220 9.95 -9.86 13.70
N ALA A 221 9.99 -10.92 14.51
CA ALA A 221 11.10 -11.26 15.39
C ALA A 221 11.85 -12.54 14.94
N ALA A 222 11.89 -12.82 13.64
CA ALA A 222 12.73 -13.89 13.10
C ALA A 222 14.07 -13.31 12.63
N SER A 223 14.89 -12.87 13.58
CA SER A 223 16.34 -12.65 13.38
C SER A 223 17.09 -12.83 14.69
N GLU A 224 16.76 -13.85 15.48
CA GLU A 224 17.66 -14.38 16.52
C GLU A 224 17.14 -15.74 17.01
N ALA A 225 17.26 -16.77 16.17
CA ALA A 225 17.15 -18.14 16.63
C ALA A 225 18.38 -18.87 16.11
N VAL A 226 19.36 -18.96 17.00
CA VAL A 226 20.53 -19.83 16.93
C VAL A 226 20.09 -21.23 16.54
N PHE A 227 20.57 -21.72 15.40
CA PHE A 227 20.48 -23.13 15.04
C PHE A 227 21.41 -23.93 15.96
N PRO A 228 20.97 -25.04 16.58
CA PRO A 228 21.90 -25.96 17.22
C PRO A 228 22.70 -26.66 16.13
N ALA A 229 24.03 -26.59 16.24
CA ALA A 229 24.95 -27.32 15.39
C ALA A 229 24.76 -28.84 15.61
N VAL A 230 24.72 -29.58 14.49
CA VAL A 230 24.89 -31.04 14.46
C VAL A 230 26.38 -31.34 14.37
#